data_AF-A0A1H0B3J7-F1
#
_entry.id   AF-A0A1H0B3J7-F1
#
_cell.length_a   1.000
_cell.length_b   1.000
_cell.length_c   1.000
_cell.angle_alpha   90.00
_cell.angle_beta   90.00
_cell.angle_gamma   90.00
#
_symmetry.space_group_name_H-M   'P 1'
#
loop_
_entity.id
_entity.type
_entity.pdbx_description
1 polymer ?
#
loop_
_entity_poly.entity_id
_entity_poly.type
_entity_poly.pdbx_seq_one_letter_code
_entity_poly.pdbx_strand_id
1 'polypeptide(L)'
;MGNDTHKFSIGMVAEGITIVVAIGFVISVIYDWGFVYAIDIDLMSLPTTISDHFRTGVIWFPYLLAFVLMYFAVEYQFQRVEKGLTEQEIIESSKNPEKLKKFREGPWKLIKWTAPLAVFNYILIGDIMSSALPLMLSILWMGFAEWCYSAPLIKLRRSWESQAAFTFLPIIFILAFFSGYNAAVDASMRKPKQVIITFSQKSPHLKGKLLREFERGVFILNHNDHVTFIPWGQIKSIKTVEKYKPFRGILCEWFQICTETASNKANSADAKSRAGD
;
A
#
# COMPACT_ATOMS: atom_id res chain seq x y z
N MET A 1 -15.59 -40.68 -20.84
CA MET A 1 -14.85 -39.61 -20.14
C MET A 1 -15.87 -38.62 -19.63
N GLY A 2 -16.19 -38.72 -18.34
CA GLY A 2 -17.16 -37.85 -17.69
C GLY A 2 -16.64 -36.42 -17.69
N ASN A 3 -17.43 -35.52 -18.24
CA ASN A 3 -17.17 -34.10 -18.19
C ASN A 3 -17.59 -33.62 -16.78
N ASP A 4 -16.69 -33.79 -15.80
CA ASP A 4 -16.87 -33.26 -14.46
C ASP A 4 -16.80 -31.73 -14.54
N THR A 5 -17.96 -31.15 -14.86
CA THR A 5 -18.20 -29.73 -14.69
C THR A 5 -18.14 -29.46 -13.19
N HIS A 6 -16.98 -29.02 -12.72
CA HIS A 6 -16.82 -28.45 -11.38
C HIS A 6 -17.83 -27.31 -11.23
N LYS A 7 -19.02 -27.61 -10.73
CA LYS A 7 -20.01 -26.60 -10.36
C LYS A 7 -19.42 -25.84 -9.18
N PHE A 8 -18.91 -24.64 -9.45
CA PHE A 8 -18.52 -23.69 -8.42
C PHE A 8 -19.72 -23.49 -7.49
N SER A 9 -19.65 -24.06 -6.29
CA SER A 9 -20.70 -23.87 -5.29
C SER A 9 -20.66 -22.44 -4.81
N ILE A 10 -21.82 -21.77 -4.78
CA ILE A 10 -21.98 -20.43 -4.20
C ILE A 10 -21.41 -20.39 -2.77
N GLY A 11 -21.51 -21.49 -2.03
CA GLY A 11 -20.92 -21.63 -0.68
C GLY A 11 -19.40 -21.48 -0.67
N MET A 12 -18.69 -22.09 -1.62
CA MET A 12 -17.23 -22.00 -1.70
C MET A 12 -16.76 -20.57 -2.02
N VAL A 13 -17.51 -19.85 -2.85
CA VAL A 13 -17.25 -18.44 -3.16
C VAL A 13 -17.45 -17.58 -1.90
N ALA A 14 -18.53 -17.81 -1.15
CA ALA A 14 -18.82 -17.07 0.08
C ALA A 14 -17.76 -17.33 1.17
N GLU A 15 -17.33 -18.57 1.34
CA GLU A 15 -16.24 -18.94 2.26
C GLU A 15 -14.92 -18.24 1.87
N GLY A 16 -14.57 -18.27 0.59
CA GLY A 16 -13.37 -17.58 0.07
C GLY A 16 -13.40 -16.07 0.33
N ILE A 17 -14.53 -15.41 0.05
CA ILE A 17 -14.71 -13.97 0.33
C ILE A 17 -14.52 -13.70 1.83
N THR A 18 -15.10 -14.54 2.69
CA THR A 18 -15.01 -14.37 4.15
C THR A 18 -13.56 -14.43 4.63
N ILE A 19 -12.77 -15.38 4.12
CA ILE A 19 -11.34 -15.51 4.44
C ILE A 19 -10.56 -14.27 3.97
N VAL A 20 -10.81 -13.82 2.74
CA VAL A 20 -10.14 -12.62 2.19
C VAL A 20 -10.47 -11.38 3.02
N VAL A 21 -11.73 -11.20 3.42
CA VAL A 21 -12.15 -10.08 4.27
C VAL A 21 -11.50 -10.16 5.65
N ALA A 22 -11.45 -11.34 6.27
CA ALA A 22 -10.81 -11.53 7.58
C ALA A 22 -9.31 -11.20 7.53
N ILE A 23 -8.60 -11.69 6.50
CA ILE A 23 -7.18 -11.39 6.30
C ILE A 23 -6.98 -9.89 6.03
N GLY A 24 -7.81 -9.30 5.16
CA GLY A 24 -7.76 -7.87 4.86
C GLY A 24 -8.01 -6.99 6.08
N PHE A 25 -8.89 -7.41 6.99
CA PHE A 25 -9.12 -6.74 8.26
C PHE A 25 -7.87 -6.75 9.14
N VAL A 26 -7.24 -7.92 9.34
CA VAL A 26 -6.01 -8.05 10.14
C VAL A 26 -4.88 -7.19 9.55
N ILE A 27 -4.71 -7.21 8.23
CA ILE A 27 -3.73 -6.36 7.53
C ILE A 27 -4.02 -4.88 7.77
N SER A 28 -5.29 -4.48 7.74
CA SER A 28 -5.69 -3.09 7.98
C SER A 28 -5.42 -2.64 9.41
N VAL A 29 -5.61 -3.52 10.40
CA VAL A 29 -5.24 -3.25 11.80
C VAL A 29 -3.73 -3.04 11.93
N ILE A 30 -2.90 -3.89 11.31
CA ILE A 30 -1.44 -3.75 11.33
C ILE A 30 -1.00 -2.46 10.63
N TYR A 31 -1.63 -2.11 9.51
CA TYR A 31 -1.40 -0.84 8.82
C TYR A 31 -1.73 0.34 9.73
N ASP A 32 -2.88 0.31 10.40
CA ASP A 32 -3.30 1.39 11.28
C ASP A 32 -2.39 1.54 12.49
N TRP A 33 -1.88 0.42 13.01
CA TRP A 33 -0.85 0.41 14.03
C TRP A 33 0.42 1.11 13.56
N GLY A 34 0.95 0.76 12.38
CA GLY A 34 2.13 1.43 11.83
C GLY A 34 1.93 2.93 11.59
N PHE A 35 0.73 3.32 11.15
CA PHE A 35 0.38 4.73 10.96
C PHE A 35 0.43 5.53 12.26
N VAL A 36 -0.20 5.03 13.33
CA VAL A 36 -0.24 5.75 14.62
C VAL A 36 1.11 5.71 15.33
N TYR A 37 1.87 4.63 15.16
CA TYR A 37 3.23 4.52 15.68
C TYR A 37 4.15 5.61 15.11
N ALA A 38 4.04 5.92 13.81
CA ALA A 38 4.86 6.95 13.16
C ALA A 38 4.59 8.38 13.67
N ILE A 39 3.43 8.62 14.28
CA ILE A 39 3.05 9.92 14.87
C ILE A 39 3.16 9.92 16.39
N ASP A 40 3.83 8.91 16.96
CA ASP A 40 4.08 8.74 18.39
C ASP A 40 2.79 8.66 19.23
N ILE A 41 1.78 7.96 18.70
CA ILE A 41 0.52 7.69 19.40
C ILE A 41 0.32 6.19 19.54
N ASP A 42 -0.04 5.75 20.75
CA ASP A 42 -0.43 4.37 21.00
C ASP A 42 -1.82 4.09 20.41
N LEU A 43 -1.94 3.03 19.60
CA LEU A 43 -3.21 2.61 18.99
C LEU A 43 -4.28 2.36 20.06
N MET A 44 -3.90 1.82 21.22
CA MET A 44 -4.84 1.48 22.30
C MET A 44 -5.42 2.72 22.99
N SER A 45 -4.76 3.87 22.86
CA SER A 45 -5.24 5.15 23.41
C SER A 45 -6.33 5.79 22.54
N LEU A 46 -6.55 5.27 21.33
CA LEU A 46 -7.43 5.88 20.35
C LEU A 46 -8.80 5.21 20.31
N PRO A 47 -9.86 6.00 20.11
CA PRO A 47 -11.20 5.47 19.98
C PRO A 47 -11.44 4.94 18.55
N THR A 48 -10.57 4.07 18.02
CA THR A 48 -10.75 3.48 16.68
C THR A 48 -11.92 2.49 16.67
N THR A 49 -12.55 2.34 15.51
CA THR A 49 -13.67 1.40 15.32
C THR A 49 -13.34 0.35 14.26
N ILE A 50 -14.15 -0.70 14.19
CA ILE A 50 -14.07 -1.70 13.12
C ILE A 50 -14.24 -1.03 11.75
N SER A 51 -15.11 -0.02 11.66
CA SER A 51 -15.35 0.75 10.43
C SER A 51 -14.08 1.46 9.94
N ASP A 52 -13.26 1.98 10.85
CA ASP A 52 -11.99 2.63 10.51
C ASP A 52 -11.06 1.66 9.78
N HIS A 53 -10.89 0.45 10.33
CA HIS A 53 -10.05 -0.58 9.74
C HIS A 53 -10.60 -1.09 8.40
N PHE A 54 -11.92 -1.20 8.25
CA PHE A 54 -12.53 -1.54 6.96
C PHE A 54 -12.30 -0.44 5.92
N ARG A 55 -12.42 0.84 6.31
CA ARG A 55 -12.15 1.97 5.43
C ARG A 55 -10.70 1.93 4.94
N THR A 56 -9.75 1.62 5.83
CA THR A 56 -8.34 1.37 5.47
C THR A 56 -8.26 0.29 4.41
N GLY A 57 -8.91 -0.87 4.65
CA GLY A 57 -9.06 -1.98 3.72
C GLY A 57 -9.48 -1.54 2.31
N VAL A 58 -10.56 -0.78 2.23
CA VAL A 58 -11.12 -0.28 0.95
C VAL A 58 -10.14 0.64 0.21
N ILE A 59 -9.30 1.40 0.92
CA ILE A 59 -8.32 2.29 0.29
C ILE A 59 -7.21 1.49 -0.39
N TRP A 60 -6.65 0.47 0.27
CA TRP A 60 -5.48 -0.24 -0.28
C TRP A 60 -5.85 -1.45 -1.15
N PHE A 61 -7.00 -2.10 -0.90
CA PHE A 61 -7.39 -3.34 -1.58
C PHE A 61 -7.44 -3.24 -3.12
N PRO A 62 -7.95 -2.15 -3.73
CA PRO A 62 -7.95 -2.00 -5.18
C PRO A 62 -6.53 -2.00 -5.78
N TYR A 63 -5.56 -1.42 -5.10
CA TYR A 63 -4.16 -1.43 -5.56
C TYR A 63 -3.55 -2.83 -5.47
N LEU A 64 -3.84 -3.57 -4.39
CA LEU A 64 -3.40 -4.97 -4.28
C LEU A 64 -4.02 -5.82 -5.39
N LEU A 65 -5.33 -5.68 -5.63
CA LEU A 65 -6.01 -6.41 -6.70
C LEU A 65 -5.42 -6.07 -8.07
N ALA A 66 -5.21 -4.79 -8.35
CA ALA A 66 -4.56 -4.35 -9.59
C ALA A 66 -3.15 -4.92 -9.74
N PHE A 67 -2.36 -4.95 -8.66
CA PHE A 67 -1.02 -5.55 -8.65
C PHE A 67 -1.07 -7.05 -8.95
N VAL A 68 -1.97 -7.80 -8.32
CA VAL A 68 -2.15 -9.24 -8.56
C VAL A 68 -2.57 -9.51 -10.00
N LEU A 69 -3.52 -8.75 -10.54
CA LEU A 69 -3.94 -8.86 -11.94
C LEU A 69 -2.79 -8.53 -12.90
N MET A 70 -2.00 -7.48 -12.60
CA MET A 70 -0.84 -7.11 -13.39
C MET A 70 0.23 -8.21 -13.36
N TYR A 71 0.49 -8.80 -12.18
CA TYR A 71 1.41 -9.93 -12.04
C TYR A 71 1.00 -11.09 -12.95
N PHE A 72 -0.28 -11.51 -12.91
CA PHE A 72 -0.76 -12.57 -13.79
C PHE A 72 -0.68 -12.17 -15.27
N ALA A 73 -1.01 -10.93 -15.63
CA ALA A 73 -0.93 -10.47 -17.02
C ALA A 73 0.51 -10.53 -17.55
N VAL A 74 1.48 -10.09 -16.75
CA VAL A 74 2.91 -10.16 -17.06
C VAL A 74 3.39 -11.62 -17.15
N GLU A 75 2.99 -12.46 -16.20
CA GLU A 75 3.29 -13.89 -16.20
C GLU A 75 2.77 -14.57 -17.47
N TYR A 76 1.52 -14.34 -17.86
CA TYR A 76 0.95 -14.89 -19.10
C TYR A 76 1.68 -14.39 -20.35
N GLN A 77 2.13 -13.14 -20.36
CA GLN A 77 2.91 -12.58 -21.46
C GLN A 77 4.28 -13.27 -21.55
N PHE A 78 4.96 -13.50 -20.41
CA PHE A 78 6.22 -14.23 -20.39
C PHE A 78 6.05 -15.68 -20.79
N GLN A 79 5.05 -16.38 -20.25
CA GLN A 79 4.72 -17.75 -20.65
C GLN A 79 4.46 -17.83 -22.16
N ARG A 80 3.80 -16.83 -22.76
CA ARG A 80 3.59 -16.79 -24.22
C ARG A 80 4.89 -16.70 -25.00
N VAL A 81 5.84 -15.88 -24.55
CA VAL A 81 7.17 -15.71 -25.16
C VAL A 81 8.03 -16.97 -24.97
N GLU A 82 7.93 -17.59 -23.80
CA GLU A 82 8.64 -18.82 -23.43
C GLU A 82 7.94 -20.10 -23.91
N LYS A 83 6.87 -19.95 -24.71
CA LYS A 83 6.08 -21.05 -25.31
C LYS A 83 5.42 -21.99 -24.28
N GLY A 84 5.14 -21.48 -23.08
CA GLY A 84 4.52 -22.22 -21.99
C GLY A 84 5.45 -23.26 -21.37
N LEU A 85 6.75 -23.21 -21.66
CA LEU A 85 7.73 -24.07 -21.02
C LEU A 85 7.92 -23.64 -19.57
N THR A 86 8.03 -24.61 -18.69
CA THR A 86 8.41 -24.38 -17.29
C THR A 86 9.87 -23.96 -17.20
N GLU A 87 10.24 -23.31 -16.10
CA GLU A 87 11.62 -22.86 -15.86
C GLU A 87 12.66 -23.98 -16.00
N GLN A 88 12.30 -25.21 -15.58
CA GLN A 88 13.17 -26.38 -15.71
C GLN A 88 13.33 -26.81 -17.16
N GLU A 89 12.24 -26.88 -17.92
CA GLU A 89 12.27 -27.24 -19.34
C GLU A 89 13.04 -26.21 -20.17
N ILE A 90 12.97 -24.93 -19.82
CA ILE A 90 13.77 -23.87 -20.47
C ILE A 90 15.26 -24.06 -20.21
N ILE A 91 15.63 -24.42 -18.97
CA ILE A 91 17.02 -24.67 -18.61
C ILE A 91 17.56 -25.90 -19.33
N GLU A 92 16.81 -27.00 -19.35
CA GLU A 92 17.21 -28.28 -19.95
C GLU A 92 17.25 -28.24 -21.49
N SER A 93 16.36 -27.47 -22.12
CA SER A 93 16.33 -27.29 -23.58
C SER A 93 17.42 -26.33 -24.11
N SER A 94 18.18 -25.69 -23.21
CA SER A 94 19.25 -24.77 -23.58
C SER A 94 20.53 -25.49 -24.00
N LYS A 95 21.27 -24.88 -24.95
CA LYS A 95 22.61 -25.34 -25.36
C LYS A 95 23.62 -25.34 -24.20
N ASN A 96 23.37 -24.55 -23.14
CA ASN A 96 24.23 -24.49 -21.97
C ASN A 96 23.39 -24.33 -20.69
N PRO A 97 22.89 -25.44 -20.11
CA PRO A 97 21.95 -25.41 -18.99
C PRO A 97 22.52 -24.76 -17.74
N GLU A 98 23.79 -25.02 -17.41
CA GLU A 98 24.42 -24.46 -16.21
C GLU A 98 24.57 -22.93 -16.26
N LYS A 99 24.97 -22.38 -17.41
CA LYS A 99 25.09 -20.93 -17.58
C LYS A 99 23.72 -20.26 -17.52
N LEU A 100 22.71 -20.86 -18.15
CA LEU A 100 21.36 -20.31 -18.15
C LEU A 100 20.74 -20.34 -16.74
N LYS A 101 20.94 -21.43 -15.99
CA LYS A 101 20.54 -21.53 -14.59
C LYS A 101 21.18 -20.45 -13.73
N LYS A 102 22.50 -20.25 -13.84
CA LYS A 102 23.21 -19.18 -13.10
C LYS A 102 22.72 -17.77 -13.47
N PHE A 103 22.41 -17.54 -14.75
CA PHE A 103 21.88 -16.26 -15.21
C PHE A 103 20.48 -15.99 -14.64
N ARG A 104 19.57 -16.98 -14.68
CA ARG A 104 18.21 -16.87 -14.14
C ARG A 104 18.19 -16.74 -12.60
N GLU A 105 19.07 -17.44 -11.89
CA GLU A 105 19.22 -17.30 -10.42
C GLU A 105 19.99 -16.03 -10.00
N GLY A 106 20.76 -15.43 -10.91
CA GLY A 106 21.69 -14.33 -10.64
C GLY A 106 21.04 -13.11 -9.98
N PRO A 107 19.95 -12.55 -10.57
CA PRO A 107 19.22 -11.43 -9.98
C PRO A 107 18.74 -11.71 -8.56
N TRP A 108 18.24 -12.92 -8.30
CA TRP A 108 17.72 -13.30 -6.99
C TRP A 108 18.83 -13.36 -5.92
N LYS A 109 19.99 -13.91 -6.29
CA LYS A 109 21.17 -13.89 -5.42
C LYS A 109 21.62 -12.46 -5.13
N LEU A 110 21.70 -11.61 -6.15
CA LEU A 110 22.12 -10.22 -6.00
C LEU A 110 21.19 -9.44 -5.05
N ILE A 111 19.87 -9.59 -5.23
CA ILE A 111 18.86 -8.95 -4.37
C ILE A 111 19.02 -9.35 -2.90
N LYS A 112 19.28 -10.63 -2.62
CA LYS A 112 19.52 -11.12 -1.25
C LYS A 112 20.79 -10.53 -0.63
N TRP A 113 21.85 -10.38 -1.42
CA TRP A 113 23.11 -9.80 -0.94
C TRP A 113 23.03 -8.29 -0.74
N THR A 114 22.21 -7.58 -1.52
CA THR A 114 22.06 -6.12 -1.40
C THR A 114 21.05 -5.70 -0.33
N ALA A 115 20.10 -6.57 0.04
CA ALA A 115 19.11 -6.26 1.07
C ALA A 115 19.70 -5.89 2.45
N PRO A 116 20.70 -6.61 3.02
CA PRO A 116 21.34 -6.19 4.27
C PRO A 116 22.01 -4.82 4.16
N LEU A 117 22.68 -4.55 3.03
CA LEU A 117 23.34 -3.27 2.78
C LEU A 117 22.32 -2.13 2.72
N ALA A 118 21.15 -2.35 2.11
CA ALA A 118 20.09 -1.35 2.06
C ALA A 118 19.49 -1.07 3.45
N VAL A 119 19.33 -2.08 4.31
CA VAL A 119 18.93 -1.87 5.71
C VAL A 119 20.00 -1.10 6.48
N PHE A 120 21.27 -1.43 6.29
CA PHE A 120 22.38 -0.68 6.88
C PHE A 120 22.37 0.80 6.41
N ASN A 121 22.13 1.05 5.14
CA ASN A 121 21.98 2.41 4.61
C ASN A 121 20.79 3.15 5.21
N TYR A 122 19.66 2.48 5.48
CA TYR A 122 18.56 3.10 6.22
C TYR A 122 18.98 3.51 7.63
N ILE A 123 19.72 2.67 8.36
CA ILE A 123 20.23 3.01 9.69
C ILE A 123 21.15 4.24 9.64
N LEU A 124 21.94 4.39 8.56
CA LEU A 124 22.87 5.51 8.38
C LEU A 124 22.23 6.81 7.88
N ILE A 125 21.28 6.72 6.93
CA ILE A 125 20.73 7.86 6.19
C ILE A 125 19.33 8.25 6.73
N GLY A 126 18.66 7.34 7.43
CA GLY A 126 17.35 7.56 8.05
C GLY A 126 16.18 7.51 7.06
N ASP A 127 15.14 8.29 7.37
CA ASP A 127 13.81 8.20 6.74
C ASP A 127 13.75 8.54 5.25
N ILE A 128 14.83 9.06 4.66
CA ILE A 128 14.94 9.18 3.20
C ILE A 128 14.80 7.81 2.52
N MET A 129 15.23 6.73 3.17
CA MET A 129 15.13 5.35 2.68
C MET A 129 13.94 4.57 3.26
N SER A 130 13.02 5.24 3.97
CA SER A 130 11.90 4.59 4.68
C SER A 130 10.96 3.81 3.76
N SER A 131 10.86 4.20 2.48
CA SER A 131 10.02 3.55 1.48
C SER A 131 10.62 2.24 0.96
N ALA A 132 11.94 2.10 0.95
CA ALA A 132 12.63 0.90 0.49
C ALA A 132 12.82 -0.14 1.59
N LEU A 133 12.93 0.31 2.85
CA LEU A 133 13.13 -0.53 4.03
C LEU A 133 12.18 -1.75 4.13
N PRO A 134 10.86 -1.64 3.87
CA PRO A 134 9.93 -2.75 4.09
C PRO A 134 10.19 -3.90 3.11
N LEU A 135 10.52 -3.55 1.86
CA LEU A 135 10.91 -4.52 0.85
C LEU A 135 12.22 -5.21 1.24
N MET A 136 13.21 -4.45 1.73
CA MET A 136 14.50 -5.02 2.11
C MET A 136 14.39 -5.93 3.33
N LEU A 137 13.64 -5.54 4.36
CA LEU A 137 13.35 -6.38 5.51
C LEU A 137 12.58 -7.64 5.11
N SER A 138 11.65 -7.54 4.16
CA SER A 138 10.91 -8.69 3.63
C SER A 138 11.84 -9.67 2.90
N ILE A 139 12.77 -9.16 2.08
CA ILE A 139 13.77 -9.98 1.38
C ILE A 139 14.72 -10.65 2.40
N LEU A 140 15.16 -9.92 3.41
CA LEU A 140 15.99 -10.47 4.50
C LEU A 140 15.26 -11.57 5.26
N TRP A 141 14.00 -11.35 5.62
CA TRP A 141 13.19 -12.36 6.28
C TRP A 141 13.02 -13.60 5.41
N MET A 142 12.76 -13.42 4.12
CA MET A 142 12.63 -14.55 3.21
C MET A 142 13.94 -15.33 3.06
N GLY A 143 15.08 -14.63 2.96
CA GLY A 143 16.40 -15.25 2.99
C GLY A 143 16.67 -16.02 4.29
N PHE A 144 16.28 -15.45 5.43
CA PHE A 144 16.37 -16.10 6.73
C PHE A 144 15.46 -17.34 6.83
N ALA A 145 14.24 -17.27 6.31
CA ALA A 145 13.30 -18.39 6.29
C ALA A 145 13.84 -19.53 5.40
N GLU A 146 14.32 -19.21 4.21
CA GLU A 146 15.00 -20.19 3.33
C GLU A 146 16.23 -20.81 4.01
N TRP A 147 17.06 -20.01 4.67
CA TRP A 147 18.21 -20.50 5.41
C TRP A 147 17.80 -21.47 6.52
N CYS A 148 16.76 -21.15 7.31
CA CYS A 148 16.20 -22.06 8.30
C CYS A 148 15.73 -23.39 7.68
N TYR A 149 15.08 -23.34 6.51
CA TYR A 149 14.58 -24.54 5.82
C TYR A 149 15.62 -25.27 4.96
N SER A 150 16.81 -24.71 4.80
CA SER A 150 17.95 -25.43 4.22
C SER A 150 18.38 -26.62 5.10
N ALA A 151 18.08 -26.57 6.40
CA ALA A 151 18.26 -27.70 7.29
C ALA A 151 17.15 -28.76 7.07
N PRO A 152 17.48 -29.96 6.54
CA PRO A 152 16.48 -30.93 6.09
C PRO A 152 15.58 -31.42 7.22
N LEU A 153 16.09 -31.53 8.45
CA LEU A 153 15.31 -31.95 9.62
C LEU A 153 14.23 -30.92 9.99
N ILE A 154 14.48 -29.63 9.80
CA ILE A 154 13.50 -28.58 10.11
C ILE A 154 12.37 -28.62 9.08
N LYS A 155 12.71 -28.75 7.80
CA LYS A 155 11.75 -28.85 6.70
C LYS A 155 10.88 -30.10 6.80
N LEU A 156 11.45 -31.24 7.20
CA LEU A 156 10.74 -32.52 7.24
C LEU A 156 9.82 -32.66 8.46
N ARG A 157 10.13 -31.96 9.58
CA ARG A 157 9.36 -32.02 10.83
C ARG A 157 8.20 -31.04 10.90
N ARG A 158 8.12 -30.05 10.01
CA ARG A 158 7.06 -29.03 10.03
C ARG A 158 6.07 -29.24 8.89
N SER A 159 4.80 -29.04 9.18
CA SER A 159 3.75 -29.04 8.16
C SER A 159 3.96 -27.93 7.14
N TRP A 160 3.43 -28.08 5.92
CA TRP A 160 3.59 -27.07 4.87
C TRP A 160 2.93 -25.74 5.26
N GLU A 161 1.82 -25.79 6.00
CA GLU A 161 1.11 -24.61 6.50
C GLU A 161 1.99 -23.83 7.47
N SER A 162 2.67 -24.54 8.38
CA SER A 162 3.58 -23.92 9.34
C SER A 162 4.79 -23.29 8.64
N GLN A 163 5.26 -23.90 7.56
CA GLN A 163 6.36 -23.38 6.75
C GLN A 163 5.93 -22.12 5.98
N ALA A 164 4.75 -22.16 5.36
CA ALA A 164 4.16 -21.02 4.67
C ALA A 164 3.90 -19.86 5.64
N ALA A 165 3.31 -20.14 6.81
CA ALA A 165 3.02 -19.13 7.83
C ALA A 165 4.30 -18.45 8.34
N PHE A 166 5.35 -19.22 8.67
CA PHE A 166 6.63 -18.65 9.12
C PHE A 166 7.31 -17.80 8.04
N THR A 167 7.16 -18.20 6.78
CA THR A 167 7.75 -17.46 5.65
C THR A 167 6.98 -16.17 5.37
N PHE A 168 5.65 -16.25 5.24
CA PHE A 168 4.84 -15.16 4.71
C PHE A 168 4.22 -14.24 5.76
N LEU A 169 3.85 -14.72 6.95
CA LEU A 169 3.20 -13.86 7.95
C LEU A 169 4.09 -12.68 8.38
N PRO A 170 5.40 -12.86 8.64
CA PRO A 170 6.26 -11.73 9.01
C PRO A 170 6.46 -10.76 7.84
N ILE A 171 6.53 -11.25 6.60
CA ILE A 171 6.58 -10.40 5.41
C ILE A 171 5.33 -9.54 5.29
N ILE A 172 4.14 -10.15 5.41
CA ILE A 172 2.86 -9.43 5.39
C ILE A 172 2.82 -8.38 6.51
N PHE A 173 3.26 -8.74 7.71
CA PHE A 173 3.33 -7.82 8.85
C PHE A 173 4.25 -6.62 8.56
N ILE A 174 5.48 -6.87 8.11
CA ILE A 174 6.46 -5.82 7.77
C ILE A 174 5.88 -4.88 6.71
N LEU A 175 5.35 -5.42 5.62
CA LEU A 175 4.80 -4.61 4.53
C LEU A 175 3.60 -3.79 4.98
N ALA A 176 2.66 -4.38 5.72
CA ALA A 176 1.47 -3.68 6.20
C ALA A 176 1.84 -2.57 7.20
N PHE A 177 2.66 -2.89 8.21
CA PHE A 177 3.06 -1.96 9.25
C PHE A 177 3.79 -0.76 8.66
N PHE A 178 4.84 -1.00 7.86
CA PHE A 178 5.60 0.11 7.29
C PHE A 178 4.88 0.85 6.17
N SER A 179 3.89 0.24 5.50
CA SER A 179 3.00 0.97 4.60
C SER A 179 2.20 2.03 5.37
N GLY A 180 1.66 1.66 6.54
CA GLY A 180 1.01 2.60 7.45
C GLY A 180 1.97 3.69 7.95
N TYR A 181 3.16 3.29 8.39
CA TYR A 181 4.21 4.21 8.85
C TYR A 181 4.55 5.25 7.77
N ASN A 182 4.84 4.80 6.56
CA ASN A 182 5.19 5.67 5.44
C ASN A 182 4.02 6.59 5.04
N ALA A 183 2.77 6.12 5.13
CA ALA A 183 1.61 6.96 4.86
C ALA A 183 1.48 8.12 5.86
N ALA A 184 1.82 7.90 7.14
CA ALA A 184 1.84 8.96 8.15
C ALA A 184 2.98 9.97 7.91
N VAL A 185 4.18 9.48 7.56
CA VAL A 185 5.32 10.33 7.18
C VAL A 185 4.98 11.17 5.93
N ASP A 186 4.35 10.57 4.93
CA ASP A 186 3.94 11.28 3.72
C ASP A 186 2.87 12.34 4.01
N ALA A 187 1.90 12.04 4.88
CA ALA A 187 0.84 12.96 5.28
C ALA A 187 1.34 14.15 6.12
N SER A 188 2.40 13.96 6.92
CA SER A 188 2.98 15.00 7.76
C SER A 188 4.00 15.88 7.01
N MET A 189 4.85 15.28 6.17
CA MET A 189 6.03 15.92 5.60
C MET A 189 5.94 16.15 4.09
N ARG A 190 5.61 15.12 3.31
CA ARG A 190 5.83 15.14 1.85
C ARG A 190 4.66 15.69 1.04
N LYS A 191 3.42 15.40 1.44
CA LYS A 191 2.18 15.82 0.75
C LYS A 191 1.09 16.25 1.73
N PRO A 192 1.34 17.26 2.58
CA PRO A 192 0.39 17.62 3.63
C PRO A 192 -0.87 18.28 3.05
N LYS A 193 -2.03 17.68 3.28
CA LYS A 193 -3.32 18.32 2.97
C LYS A 193 -3.60 19.39 4.01
N GLN A 194 -3.33 20.65 3.69
CA GLN A 194 -3.64 21.76 4.58
C GLN A 194 -5.14 21.97 4.68
N VAL A 195 -5.65 22.00 5.91
CA VAL A 195 -7.06 22.22 6.22
C VAL A 195 -7.24 23.34 7.24
N ILE A 196 -8.34 24.08 7.09
CA ILE A 196 -8.84 25.02 8.07
C ILE A 196 -10.09 24.41 8.68
N ILE A 197 -10.05 24.16 9.98
CA ILE A 197 -11.17 23.65 10.76
C ILE A 197 -11.91 24.82 11.40
N THR A 198 -13.21 24.84 11.18
CA THR A 198 -14.13 25.70 11.91
C THR A 198 -14.84 24.87 12.96
N PHE A 199 -14.76 25.29 14.21
CA PHE A 199 -15.46 24.62 15.31
C PHE A 199 -16.94 25.01 15.36
N SER A 200 -17.76 24.16 15.97
CA SER A 200 -19.19 24.41 16.20
C SER A 200 -19.42 25.50 17.25
N GLN A 201 -18.51 25.64 18.21
CA GLN A 201 -18.50 26.72 19.20
C GLN A 201 -17.70 27.93 18.69
N LYS A 202 -17.85 29.12 19.30
CA LYS A 202 -17.08 30.34 18.98
C LYS A 202 -15.61 30.23 19.40
N SER A 203 -14.94 29.17 18.96
CA SER A 203 -13.51 28.96 19.14
C SER A 203 -12.77 29.44 17.88
N PRO A 204 -11.51 29.90 18.02
CA PRO A 204 -10.71 30.29 16.87
C PRO A 204 -10.55 29.12 15.89
N HIS A 205 -10.51 29.44 14.59
CA HIS A 205 -10.26 28.44 13.56
C HIS A 205 -8.90 27.77 13.78
N LEU A 206 -8.84 26.45 13.67
CA LEU A 206 -7.59 25.71 13.71
C LEU A 206 -7.11 25.49 12.27
N LYS A 207 -5.90 25.97 11.96
CA LYS A 207 -5.22 25.65 10.70
C LYS A 207 -4.19 24.57 10.98
N GLY A 208 -4.19 23.50 10.18
CA GLY A 208 -3.25 22.41 10.35
C GLY A 208 -3.19 21.50 9.14
N LYS A 209 -2.35 20.47 9.21
CA LYS A 209 -2.25 19.44 8.17
C LYS A 209 -3.14 18.27 8.57
N LEU A 210 -4.09 17.91 7.72
CA LEU A 210 -4.93 16.73 7.93
C LEU A 210 -4.07 15.48 7.72
N LEU A 211 -3.85 14.73 8.79
CA LEU A 211 -3.10 13.48 8.72
C LEU A 211 -4.03 12.34 8.31
N ARG A 212 -5.18 12.22 8.98
CA ARG A 212 -6.11 11.11 8.77
C ARG A 212 -7.50 11.41 9.32
N GLU A 213 -8.49 10.78 8.70
CA GLU A 213 -9.89 10.80 9.12
C GLU A 213 -10.29 9.43 9.68
N PHE A 214 -10.97 9.44 10.82
CA PHE A 214 -11.60 8.30 11.47
C PHE A 214 -13.12 8.51 11.54
N GLU A 215 -13.87 7.48 11.89
CA GLU A 215 -15.31 7.54 12.09
C GLU A 215 -15.68 8.48 13.24
N ARG A 216 -14.84 8.55 14.29
CA ARG A 216 -15.12 9.37 15.48
C ARG A 216 -14.49 10.76 15.46
N GLY A 217 -13.51 11.01 14.60
CA GLY A 217 -12.83 12.30 14.52
C GLY A 217 -11.72 12.34 13.49
N VAL A 218 -10.85 13.34 13.59
CA VAL A 218 -9.72 13.55 12.66
C VAL A 218 -8.42 13.79 13.43
N PHE A 219 -7.31 13.36 12.83
CA PHE A 219 -5.97 13.78 13.25
C PHE A 219 -5.47 14.95 12.45
N ILE A 220 -4.97 15.94 13.18
CA ILE A 220 -4.41 17.16 12.61
C ILE A 220 -3.07 17.43 13.25
N LEU A 221 -2.08 17.71 12.41
CA LEU A 221 -0.82 18.27 12.83
C LEU A 221 -0.95 19.79 12.88
N ASN A 222 -0.86 20.35 14.09
CA ASN A 222 -0.90 21.80 14.31
C ASN A 222 0.45 22.46 13.93
N HIS A 223 0.51 23.79 13.94
CA HIS A 223 1.73 24.56 13.69
C HIS A 223 2.85 24.33 14.71
N ASN A 224 2.53 23.79 15.89
CA ASN A 224 3.50 23.44 16.93
C ASN A 224 3.99 21.99 16.82
N ASP A 225 3.79 21.33 15.67
CA ASP A 225 4.11 19.92 15.41
C ASP A 225 3.47 18.92 16.39
N HIS A 226 2.42 19.34 17.11
CA HIS A 226 1.61 18.44 17.92
C HIS A 226 0.46 17.86 17.11
N VAL A 227 0.28 16.55 17.22
CA VAL A 227 -0.87 15.84 16.66
C VAL A 227 -2.03 15.91 17.64
N THR A 228 -3.15 16.47 17.18
CA THR A 228 -4.38 16.57 17.97
C THR A 228 -5.48 15.75 17.34
N PHE A 229 -6.17 14.95 18.16
CA PHE A 229 -7.42 14.29 17.77
C PHE A 229 -8.60 15.22 18.04
N ILE A 230 -9.41 15.47 17.01
CA ILE A 230 -10.60 16.33 17.12
C ILE A 230 -11.85 15.51 16.79
N PRO A 231 -12.77 15.30 17.74
CA PRO A 231 -14.03 14.61 17.48
C PRO A 231 -14.91 15.36 16.47
N TRP A 232 -15.65 14.62 15.64
CA TRP A 232 -16.53 15.23 14.64
C TRP A 232 -17.59 16.16 15.23
N GLY A 233 -18.10 15.87 16.43
CA GLY A 233 -19.10 16.72 17.11
C GLY A 233 -18.62 18.16 17.38
N GLN A 234 -17.31 18.39 17.39
CA GLN A 234 -16.72 19.72 17.59
C GLN A 234 -16.50 20.46 16.27
N ILE A 235 -16.54 19.77 15.13
CA ILE A 235 -16.19 20.30 13.81
C ILE A 235 -17.46 20.73 13.07
N LYS A 236 -17.53 22.00 12.71
CA LYS A 236 -18.60 22.55 11.86
C LYS A 236 -18.28 22.42 10.38
N SER A 237 -17.03 22.68 9.99
CA SER A 237 -16.59 22.53 8.60
C SER A 237 -15.07 22.35 8.49
N ILE A 238 -14.65 21.61 7.47
CA ILE A 238 -13.25 21.45 7.06
C ILE A 238 -13.11 22.07 5.67
N LYS A 239 -12.24 23.06 5.53
CA LYS A 239 -11.92 23.67 4.24
C LYS A 239 -10.49 23.34 3.86
N THR A 240 -10.30 22.64 2.75
CA THR A 240 -8.97 22.38 2.18
C THR A 240 -8.43 23.68 1.56
N VAL A 241 -7.20 24.04 1.92
CA VAL A 241 -6.54 25.27 1.43
C VAL A 241 -6.07 25.10 -0.02
N GLU A 242 -5.62 23.90 -0.37
CA GLU A 242 -5.17 23.58 -1.72
C GLU A 242 -6.31 22.97 -2.56
N LYS A 243 -6.61 23.59 -3.70
CA LYS A 243 -7.59 23.06 -4.67
C LYS A 243 -7.07 21.79 -5.32
N TYR A 244 -7.97 20.82 -5.50
CA TYR A 244 -7.75 19.64 -6.33
C TYR A 244 -7.19 20.06 -7.70
N LYS A 245 -5.97 19.61 -8.01
CA LYS A 245 -5.40 19.70 -9.36
C LYS A 245 -5.80 18.42 -10.09
N PRO A 246 -6.73 18.48 -11.07
CA PRO A 246 -7.09 17.29 -11.82
C PRO A 246 -5.85 16.74 -12.52
N PHE A 247 -5.71 15.41 -12.54
CA PHE A 247 -4.67 14.73 -13.31
C PHE A 247 -4.80 15.16 -14.78
N ARG A 248 -3.83 15.92 -15.28
CA ARG A 248 -3.87 16.44 -16.66
C ARG A 248 -3.23 15.48 -17.68
N GLY A 249 -2.76 14.31 -17.24
CA GLY A 249 -2.03 13.37 -18.07
C GLY A 249 -0.56 13.78 -18.28
N ILE A 250 0.30 12.80 -18.57
CA ILE A 250 1.74 12.98 -18.81
C ILE A 250 1.98 13.98 -19.95
N LEU A 251 1.10 14.00 -20.97
CA LEU A 251 1.23 14.90 -22.11
C LEU A 251 1.04 16.38 -21.76
N CYS A 252 0.05 16.75 -20.94
CA CYS A 252 -0.13 18.13 -20.51
C CYS A 252 0.91 18.54 -19.46
N GLU A 253 1.35 17.61 -18.61
CA GLU A 253 2.34 17.91 -17.56
C GLU A 253 3.76 18.08 -18.13
N TRP A 254 4.16 17.28 -19.10
CA TRP A 254 5.52 17.33 -19.67
C TRP A 254 5.61 18.13 -20.96
N PHE A 255 4.56 18.14 -21.78
CA PHE A 255 4.57 18.79 -23.09
C PHE A 255 3.65 20.02 -23.18
N GLN A 256 2.97 20.40 -22.08
CA GLN A 256 2.05 21.55 -22.01
C GLN A 256 0.91 21.54 -23.04
N ILE A 257 0.63 20.38 -23.66
CA ILE A 257 -0.48 20.21 -24.60
C ILE A 257 -1.74 19.94 -23.78
N CYS A 258 -2.37 21.01 -23.30
CA CYS A 258 -3.58 20.91 -22.49
C CYS A 258 -4.78 21.36 -23.33
N THR A 259 -5.74 20.45 -23.56
CA THR A 259 -7.07 20.84 -24.02
C THR A 259 -7.77 21.57 -22.88
N GLU A 260 -8.15 22.83 -23.10
CA GLU A 260 -8.89 23.60 -22.09
C GLU A 260 -10.20 22.86 -21.76
N THR A 261 -10.25 22.28 -20.57
CA THR A 261 -11.47 21.64 -20.07
C THR A 261 -12.52 22.73 -19.86
N ALA A 262 -13.72 22.53 -20.41
CA ALA A 262 -14.82 23.50 -20.49
C ALA A 262 -15.32 24.11 -19.16
N SER A 263 -14.72 23.75 -18.02
CA SER A 263 -15.03 24.30 -16.69
C SER A 263 -14.75 25.81 -16.56
N ASN A 264 -13.78 26.36 -17.32
CA ASN A 264 -13.51 27.81 -17.29
C ASN A 264 -14.48 28.62 -18.16
N LYS A 265 -15.15 28.02 -19.16
CA LYS A 265 -16.12 28.72 -20.00
C LYS A 265 -17.49 28.86 -19.33
N ALA A 266 -17.91 27.89 -18.52
CA ALA A 266 -19.19 27.99 -17.79
C ALA A 266 -19.19 29.15 -16.78
N ASN A 267 -18.10 29.32 -16.01
CA ASN A 267 -18.00 30.42 -15.04
C ASN A 267 -17.73 31.79 -15.69
N SER A 268 -17.10 31.82 -16.87
CA SER A 268 -16.90 33.06 -17.63
C SER A 268 -18.15 33.54 -18.36
N ALA A 269 -19.04 32.62 -18.77
CA ALA A 269 -20.30 32.97 -19.43
C ALA A 269 -21.32 33.52 -18.42
N ASP A 270 -21.44 32.92 -17.24
CA ASP A 270 -22.33 33.40 -16.17
C ASP A 270 -21.85 34.71 -15.51
N ALA A 271 -20.54 34.97 -15.50
CA ALA A 271 -20.00 36.25 -15.02
C ALA A 271 -20.22 37.39 -16.03
N LYS A 272 -20.33 37.10 -17.33
CA LYS A 272 -20.65 38.10 -18.36
C LYS A 272 -22.15 38.39 -18.45
N SER A 273 -23.03 37.43 -18.17
CA SER A 273 -24.48 37.68 -18.16
C SER A 273 -24.91 38.52 -16.95
N ARG A 274 -24.25 38.39 -15.79
CA ARG A 274 -24.57 39.16 -14.58
C ARG A 274 -23.95 40.56 -14.50
N ALA A 275 -23.04 40.91 -15.41
CA ALA A 275 -22.47 42.25 -15.50
C ALA A 275 -23.20 43.13 -16.54
N GLY A 276 -24.26 42.60 -17.16
CA GLY A 276 -25.06 43.26 -18.20
C GLY A 276 -26.51 43.56 -17.82
N ASP A 277 -26.91 43.31 -16.57
CA ASP A 277 -28.23 43.68 -16.00
C ASP A 277 -28.04 44.69 -14.85
#